data_AF-A0A959M832-F1
#
_entry.id   AF-A0A959M832-F1
#
_cell.length_a   1.000
_cell.length_b   1.000
_cell.length_c   1.000
_cell.angle_alpha   90.00
_cell.angle_beta   90.00
_cell.angle_gamma   90.00
#
_symmetry.space_group_name_H-M   'P 1'
#
loop_
_entity.id
_entity.type
_entity.pdbx_description
1 polymer ?
#
loop_
_entity_poly.entity_id
_entity_poly.type
_entity_poly.pdbx_seq_one_letter_code
_entity_poly.pdbx_strand_id
1 'polypeptide(L)' 'MEKKKTLVIGASANPNRYSYLAINKLVQYGHPVVAIGNRKATIAGVDVDTEKIA' A
#
# COMPACT_ATOMS: atom_id res chain seq x y z
N MET A 1 -19.09 8.45 3.97
CA MET A 1 -18.71 7.06 4.28
C MET A 1 -17.38 7.09 4.99
N GLU A 2 -17.26 6.38 6.13
CA GLU A 2 -16.04 6.36 6.94
C GLU A 2 -14.86 5.72 6.16
N LYS A 3 -13.67 6.31 6.29
CA LYS A 3 -12.47 5.82 5.60
C LYS A 3 -11.92 4.60 6.33
N LYS A 4 -12.07 3.44 5.70
CA LYS A 4 -11.54 2.18 6.26
C LYS A 4 -10.03 2.13 6.15
N LYS A 5 -9.35 1.89 7.29
CA LYS A 5 -7.94 1.55 7.32
C LYS A 5 -7.73 0.23 6.57
N THR A 6 -6.90 0.25 5.55
CA THR A 6 -6.78 -0.85 4.58
C THR A 6 -5.36 -1.42 4.58
N LEU A 7 -5.23 -2.74 4.76
CA LEU A 7 -3.98 -3.47 4.62
C LEU A 7 -3.86 -4.00 3.19
N VAL A 8 -2.76 -3.68 2.50
CA VAL A 8 -2.43 -4.22 1.18
C VAL A 8 -1.26 -5.21 1.31
N ILE A 9 -1.54 -6.48 1.01
CA ILE A 9 -0.54 -7.56 1.03
C ILE A 9 -0.04 -7.80 -0.41
N GLY A 10 1.27 -8.02 -0.55
CA GLY A 10 1.89 -8.13 -1.88
C GLY A 10 2.17 -6.76 -2.51
N ALA A 11 2.36 -5.75 -1.68
CA ALA A 11 2.73 -4.41 -2.11
C ALA A 11 4.05 -4.43 -2.90
N SER A 12 4.10 -3.66 -3.99
CA SER A 12 5.24 -3.66 -4.89
C SER A 12 5.33 -2.34 -5.63
N ALA A 13 6.54 -1.81 -5.78
CA ALA A 13 6.82 -0.60 -6.54
C ALA A 13 6.73 -0.76 -8.08
N ASN A 14 6.42 -1.95 -8.60
CA ASN A 14 6.28 -2.14 -10.05
C ASN A 14 4.94 -1.54 -10.51
N PRO A 15 4.92 -0.50 -11.37
CA PRO A 15 3.70 0.16 -11.82
C PRO A 15 2.69 -0.75 -12.53
N ASN A 16 3.16 -1.85 -13.12
CA ASN A 16 2.32 -2.82 -13.80
C ASN A 16 1.57 -3.76 -12.84
N ARG A 17 1.95 -3.80 -11.54
CA ARG A 17 1.28 -4.66 -10.56
C ARG A 17 0.04 -3.99 -9.97
N TYR A 18 -1.03 -4.77 -9.82
CA TYR A 18 -2.28 -4.24 -9.30
C TYR A 18 -2.15 -3.69 -7.87
N SER A 19 -1.25 -4.23 -7.04
CA SER A 19 -0.99 -3.69 -5.70
C SER A 19 -0.44 -2.26 -5.73
N TYR A 20 0.36 -1.89 -6.74
CA TYR A 20 0.79 -0.51 -6.96
C TYR A 20 -0.40 0.40 -7.29
N LEU A 21 -1.25 -0.02 -8.23
CA LEU A 21 -2.45 0.73 -8.65
C LEU A 21 -3.45 0.87 -7.50
N ALA A 22 -3.63 -0.17 -6.69
CA ALA A 22 -4.52 -0.18 -5.54
C ALA A 22 -4.05 0.82 -4.47
N ILE A 23 -2.76 0.82 -4.10
CA ILE A 23 -2.22 1.77 -3.12
C ILE A 23 -2.40 3.20 -3.59
N ASN A 24 -2.07 3.51 -4.86
CA ASN A 24 -2.26 4.84 -5.42
C ASN A 24 -3.73 5.30 -5.34
N LYS A 25 -4.69 4.43 -5.73
CA LYS A 25 -6.11 4.76 -5.65
C LYS A 25 -6.57 4.96 -4.20
N LEU A 26 -6.19 4.05 -3.29
CA LEU A 26 -6.56 4.16 -1.88
C LEU A 26 -6.08 5.48 -1.28
N VAL A 27 -4.81 5.86 -1.52
CA VAL A 27 -4.25 7.15 -1.08
C VAL A 27 -4.95 8.32 -1.73
N GLN A 28 -5.18 8.29 -3.05
CA GLN A 28 -5.89 9.34 -3.78
C GLN A 28 -7.29 9.58 -3.22
N TYR A 29 -8.00 8.53 -2.84
CA TYR A 29 -9.31 8.61 -2.19
C TYR A 29 -9.22 8.84 -0.68
N GLY A 30 -8.04 9.07 -0.10
CA GLY A 30 -7.86 9.39 1.32
C GLY A 30 -8.14 8.22 2.27
N HIS A 31 -7.98 6.98 1.81
CA HIS A 31 -8.01 5.81 2.69
C HIS A 31 -6.65 5.66 3.38
N PRO A 32 -6.60 5.50 4.72
CA PRO A 32 -5.36 5.12 5.39
C PRO A 32 -4.89 3.74 4.91
N VAL A 33 -3.64 3.64 4.47
CA VAL A 33 -3.07 2.41 3.92
C VAL A 33 -1.90 1.93 4.77
N VAL A 34 -1.85 0.61 5.00
CA VAL A 34 -0.68 -0.12 5.47
C VAL A 34 -0.29 -1.08 4.36
N ALA A 35 0.99 -1.13 3.98
CA ALA A 35 1.45 -1.93 2.86
C ALA A 35 2.55 -2.91 3.28
N ILE A 36 2.39 -4.19 2.94
CA ILE A 36 3.37 -5.23 3.21
C ILE A 36 3.75 -5.92 1.90
N GLY A 37 5.05 -6.03 1.64
CA GLY A 37 5.62 -6.61 0.43
C GLY A 37 6.88 -7.41 0.73
N ASN A 38 7.51 -7.94 -0.32
CA ASN A 38 8.77 -8.67 -0.18
C ASN A 38 10.02 -7.77 -0.25
N ARG A 39 9.84 -6.48 -0.57
CA ARG A 39 10.92 -5.49 -0.73
C ARG A 39 10.46 -4.16 -0.16
N LYS A 40 11.39 -3.45 0.49
CA LYS A 40 11.19 -2.06 0.92
C LYS A 40 10.99 -1.17 -0.30
N ALA A 41 10.00 -0.29 -0.22
CA ALA A 41 9.68 0.70 -1.24
C ALA A 41 8.74 1.75 -0.66
N THR A 42 8.55 2.85 -1.38
CA THR A 42 7.53 3.85 -1.06
C THR A 42 6.61 4.04 -2.28
N ILE A 43 5.29 3.97 -2.06
CA ILE A 43 4.28 4.08 -3.12
C ILE A 43 3.25 5.11 -2.67
N ALA A 44 3.12 6.22 -3.42
CA ALA A 44 2.21 7.31 -3.07
C ALA A 44 2.37 7.82 -1.62
N GLY A 45 3.61 7.87 -1.11
CA GLY A 45 3.91 8.27 0.27
C GLY A 45 3.62 7.21 1.34
N VAL A 46 3.25 5.99 0.94
CA VAL A 46 3.07 4.84 1.84
C VAL A 46 4.31 3.95 1.76
N ASP A 47 4.95 3.72 2.90
CA ASP A 47 6.08 2.80 3.00
C ASP A 47 5.59 1.35 2.98
N VAL A 48 6.30 0.53 2.21
CA VAL A 48 6.08 -0.90 2.10
C VAL A 48 7.01 -1.61 3.06
N ASP A 49 6.44 -2.23 4.08
CA ASP A 49 7.19 -3.02 5.03
C ASP A 49 7.43 -4.44 4.53
N THR A 50 8.57 -5.01 4.95
CA THR A 50 8.98 -6.38 4.61
C THR A 50 8.72 -7.38 5.73
N GLU A 51 8.36 -6.89 6.91
CA GLU A 51 8.13 -7.68 8.10
C GLU A 51 6.69 -7.49 8.59
N LYS A 52 6.20 -8.45 9.38
CA LYS A 52 4.92 -8.25 10.08
C LYS A 52 5.10 -7.09 11.05
N ILE A 53 4.29 -6.05 10.87
CA ILE A 53 4.10 -5.02 11.89
C ILE A 53 3.44 -5.74 13.06
N ALA A 54 4.18 -5.92 14.16
CA ALA A 54 3.72 -6.55 15.39
C ALA A 54 2.72 -5.65 16.12
#